data_AF-A0A7S3TBP3-F1
#
_entry.id   AF-A0A7S3TBP3-F1
#
_cell.length_a   1.000
_cell.length_b   1.000
_cell.length_c   1.000
_cell.angle_alpha   90.00
_cell.angle_beta   90.00
_cell.angle_gamma   90.00
#
_symmetry.space_group_name_H-M   'P 1'
#
loop_
_entity.id
_entity.type
_entity.pdbx_description
1 polymer ?
#
loop_
_entity_poly.entity_id
_entity_poly.type
_entity_poly.pdbx_seq_one_letter_code
_entity_poly.pdbx_strand_id
1 'polypeptide(L)'
;LRDLTTDPVLFPTLRIKFRGDTDSVAWPPTSYLHQRGEQGVWCQTFMKNNLNQTVFGISWMLHKDVIFDLQERRLGVVSANCPEHRTEAELQEKDELPL
;
A
#
# COMPACT_ATOMS: atom_id res chain seq x y z
N LEU A 1 -1.01 15.93 9.02
CA LEU A 1 0.25 16.40 8.39
C LEU A 1 1.28 15.29 8.53
N ARG A 2 1.98 14.91 7.46
CA ARG A 2 3.02 13.85 7.49
C ARG A 2 4.25 14.35 8.25
N ASP A 3 4.70 13.60 9.25
CA ASP A 3 5.92 13.92 10.00
C ASP A 3 7.11 13.28 9.29
N LEU A 4 7.92 14.12 8.64
CA LEU A 4 9.11 13.70 7.90
C LEU A 4 10.20 13.10 8.80
N THR A 5 10.12 13.29 10.12
CA THR A 5 11.09 12.72 11.07
C THR A 5 10.82 11.25 11.37
N THR A 6 9.56 10.82 11.26
CA THR A 6 9.16 9.45 11.57
C THR A 6 8.59 8.68 10.37
N ASP A 7 8.18 9.33 9.29
CA ASP A 7 7.67 8.66 8.09
C ASP A 7 8.80 8.02 7.26
N PRO A 8 8.54 6.92 6.53
CA PRO A 8 9.59 6.18 5.83
C PRO A 8 9.92 6.79 4.47
N VAL A 9 9.77 8.11 4.31
CA VAL A 9 9.86 8.81 3.02
C VAL A 9 11.27 8.83 2.42
N LEU A 10 12.30 8.56 3.22
CA LEU A 10 13.69 8.45 2.77
C LEU A 10 14.02 7.10 2.13
N PHE A 11 13.15 6.10 2.28
CA PHE A 11 13.30 4.81 1.60
C PHE A 11 12.90 4.91 0.12
N PRO A 12 13.51 4.13 -0.78
CA PRO A 12 13.28 4.26 -2.22
C PRO A 12 11.88 3.81 -2.62
N THR A 13 11.28 4.48 -3.60
CA THR A 13 10.09 3.93 -4.26
C THR A 13 10.48 2.76 -5.15
N LEU A 14 9.93 1.58 -4.87
CA LEU A 14 10.08 0.41 -5.74
C LEU A 14 9.22 0.57 -6.99
N ARG A 15 9.64 -0.02 -8.11
CA ARG A 15 8.90 0.07 -9.38
C ARG A 15 8.73 -1.32 -9.98
N ILE A 16 7.47 -1.70 -10.24
CA ILE A 16 7.11 -2.98 -10.84
C ILE A 16 6.79 -2.76 -12.31
N LYS A 17 7.51 -3.44 -13.20
CA LYS A 17 7.25 -3.40 -14.64
C LYS A 17 6.58 -4.70 -15.07
N PHE A 18 5.39 -4.58 -15.65
CA PHE A 18 4.70 -5.72 -16.23
C PHE A 18 5.11 -5.92 -17.68
N ARG A 19 5.11 -7.18 -18.12
CA ARG A 19 5.48 -7.50 -19.50
C ARG A 19 4.42 -6.95 -20.45
N GLY A 20 4.85 -6.18 -21.44
CA GLY A 20 3.97 -5.58 -22.45
C GLY A 20 3.59 -4.14 -22.14
N ASP A 21 3.85 -3.67 -20.92
CA ASP A 21 3.56 -2.30 -20.53
C ASP A 21 4.78 -1.39 -20.75
N THR A 22 4.49 -0.16 -21.18
CA THR A 22 5.48 0.91 -21.33
C THR A 22 5.91 1.46 -19.97
N ASP A 23 4.96 1.55 -19.04
CA ASP A 23 5.12 2.18 -17.74
C ASP A 23 5.39 1.17 -16.62
N SER A 24 5.79 1.70 -15.47
CA SER A 24 5.98 0.92 -14.25
C SER A 24 5.04 1.39 -13.16
N VAL A 25 4.52 0.46 -12.38
CA VAL A 25 3.69 0.75 -11.21
C VAL A 25 4.60 1.08 -10.03
N ALA A 26 4.42 2.28 -9.47
CA ALA A 26 5.15 2.73 -8.28
C ALA A 26 4.63 2.03 -7.01
N TRP A 27 5.54 1.57 -6.16
CA TRP A 27 5.24 1.00 -4.86
C TRP A 27 6.03 1.78 -3.80
N PRO A 28 5.42 2.82 -3.21
CA PRO A 28 6.11 3.75 -2.32
C PRO A 28 6.37 3.13 -0.94
N PRO A 29 7.34 3.65 -0.18
CA PRO A 29 7.68 3.12 1.15
C PRO A 29 6.53 3.14 2.13
N THR A 30 5.64 4.15 2.05
CA THR A 30 4.43 4.21 2.89
C THR A 30 3.44 3.06 2.64
N SER A 31 3.59 2.31 1.54
CA SER A 31 2.77 1.15 1.23
C SER A 31 3.44 -0.17 1.59
N TYR A 32 4.75 -0.32 1.31
CA TYR A 32 5.46 -1.58 1.57
C TYR A 32 6.10 -1.66 2.96
N LEU A 33 6.21 -0.54 3.68
CA LEU A 33 6.59 -0.48 5.08
C LEU A 33 5.37 -0.14 5.94
N HIS A 34 5.22 -0.87 7.04
CA HIS A 34 4.17 -0.62 8.03
C HIS A 34 4.82 -0.35 9.38
N GLN A 35 4.35 0.69 10.07
CA GLN A 35 4.82 1.03 11.41
C GLN A 35 4.34 -0.04 12.40
N ARG A 36 5.23 -0.59 13.22
CA ARG A 36 4.85 -1.60 14.23
C ARG A 36 5.58 -1.38 15.54
N GLY A 37 4.83 -1.45 16.64
CA GLY A 37 5.36 -1.27 17.98
C GLY A 37 5.63 0.20 18.26
N GLU A 38 6.89 0.55 18.50
CA GLU A 38 7.31 1.90 18.83
C GLU A 38 7.21 2.85 17.61
N GLN A 39 6.97 4.14 17.89
CA GLN A 39 7.00 5.15 16.84
C GLN A 39 8.39 5.20 16.17
N GLY A 40 8.38 5.31 14.85
CA GLY A 40 9.59 5.32 14.02
C GLY A 40 10.12 3.94 13.61
N VAL A 41 9.59 2.83 14.13
CA VAL A 41 9.97 1.48 13.69
C VAL A 41 9.11 1.04 12.51
N TRP A 42 9.75 0.81 11.36
CA TRP A 42 9.10 0.41 10.10
C TRP A 42 9.50 -0.99 9.66
N CYS A 43 8.52 -1.86 9.43
CA CYS A 43 8.74 -3.25 9.02
C CYS A 43 8.30 -3.47 7.57
N GLN A 44 9.04 -4.28 6.82
CA GLN A 44 8.61 -4.75 5.50
C GLN A 44 7.34 -5.60 5.60
N THR A 45 6.46 -5.46 4.61
CA THR A 45 5.16 -6.16 4.55
C THR A 45 5.13 -7.28 3.52
N PHE A 46 6.26 -7.58 2.91
CA PHE A 46 6.43 -8.65 1.93
C PHE A 46 7.44 -9.68 2.44
N MET A 47 7.30 -10.90 1.95
CA MET A 47 8.18 -12.01 2.30
C MET A 47 8.36 -12.94 1.11
N LYS A 48 9.41 -13.77 1.18
CA LYS A 48 9.66 -14.79 0.17
C LYS A 48 8.50 -15.78 0.15
N ASN A 49 8.00 -16.08 -1.05
CA ASN A 49 7.04 -17.15 -1.27
C ASN A 49 7.79 -18.49 -1.46
N ASN A 50 7.21 -19.57 -0.94
CA ASN A 50 7.74 -20.93 -1.09
C ASN A 50 7.42 -21.54 -2.47
N LEU A 51 6.45 -20.95 -3.19
CA LEU A 51 6.16 -21.24 -4.58
C LEU A 51 6.86 -20.23 -5.48
N ASN A 52 7.20 -20.63 -6.72
CA ASN A 52 7.77 -19.75 -7.75
C ASN A 52 6.71 -18.81 -8.35
N GLN A 53 5.98 -18.10 -7.49
CA GLN A 53 4.88 -17.21 -7.84
C GLN A 53 5.01 -15.92 -7.03
N THR A 54 4.73 -14.80 -7.69
CA THR A 54 4.67 -13.49 -7.04
C THR A 54 3.21 -13.17 -6.72
N VAL A 55 2.92 -12.83 -5.46
CA VAL A 55 1.58 -12.42 -5.01
C VAL A 55 1.63 -10.95 -4.64
N PHE A 56 0.84 -10.13 -5.34
CA PHE A 56 0.63 -8.73 -4.98
C PHE A 56 -0.49 -8.63 -3.94
N GLY A 57 -0.11 -8.63 -2.66
CA GLY A 57 -1.04 -8.49 -1.54
C GLY A 57 -1.49 -7.06 -1.28
N ILE A 58 -2.17 -6.86 -0.16
CA ILE A 58 -2.77 -5.56 0.24
C ILE A 58 -1.74 -4.43 0.24
N SER A 59 -0.52 -4.68 0.72
CA SER A 59 0.53 -3.64 0.76
C SER A 59 0.91 -3.11 -0.62
N TRP A 60 0.78 -3.91 -1.68
CA TRP A 60 0.96 -3.42 -3.04
C TRP A 60 -0.23 -2.60 -3.53
N MET A 61 -1.45 -2.94 -3.09
CA MET A 61 -2.69 -2.24 -3.46
C MET A 61 -2.87 -0.89 -2.76
N LEU A 62 -2.20 -0.65 -1.62
CA LEU A 62 -2.30 0.62 -0.91
C LEU A 62 -1.90 1.84 -1.78
N HIS A 63 -2.65 2.94 -1.58
CA HIS A 63 -2.56 4.21 -2.33
C HIS A 63 -2.75 4.06 -3.85
N LYS A 64 -3.56 3.08 -4.27
CA LYS A 64 -3.89 2.82 -5.66
C LYS A 64 -5.35 2.44 -5.81
N ASP A 65 -5.95 2.88 -6.90
CA ASP A 65 -7.16 2.25 -7.40
C ASP A 65 -6.74 1.09 -8.30
N VAL A 66 -7.13 -0.12 -7.89
CA VAL A 66 -6.88 -1.36 -8.64
C VAL A 66 -8.21 -1.81 -9.25
N ILE A 67 -8.31 -1.70 -10.57
CA ILE A 67 -9.55 -1.88 -11.31
C ILE A 67 -9.50 -3.21 -12.04
N PHE A 68 -10.40 -4.12 -11.67
CA PHE A 68 -10.57 -5.42 -12.32
C PHE A 68 -11.60 -5.29 -13.44
N ASP A 69 -11.13 -5.07 -14.66
CA ASP A 69 -11.98 -5.04 -15.85
C ASP A 69 -12.15 -6.46 -16.38
N LEU A 70 -13.16 -7.15 -15.86
CA LEU A 70 -13.44 -8.55 -16.18
C LEU A 70 -13.95 -8.71 -17.63
N GLN A 71 -14.62 -7.69 -18.18
CA GLN A 71 -15.15 -7.73 -19.55
C GLN A 71 -14.00 -7.72 -20.56
N GLU A 72 -13.05 -6.79 -20.40
CA GLU A 72 -11.89 -6.66 -21.27
C GLU A 72 -10.70 -7.52 -20.82
N ARG A 73 -10.85 -8.31 -19.75
CA ARG A 73 -9.84 -9.23 -19.20
C ARG A 73 -8.50 -8.54 -18.91
N ARG A 74 -8.56 -7.37 -18.27
CA ARG A 74 -7.38 -6.55 -17.95
C ARG A 74 -7.43 -6.00 -16.53
N LEU A 75 -6.27 -5.58 -16.04
CA LEU A 75 -6.11 -4.94 -14.74
C LEU A 75 -5.65 -3.50 -14.96
N GLY A 76 -6.42 -2.53 -14.48
CA GLY A 76 -6.03 -1.13 -14.42
C GLY A 76 -5.42 -0.79 -13.06
N VAL A 77 -4.37 0.02 -13.04
CA VAL A 77 -3.75 0.50 -11.80
C VAL A 77 -3.43 1.98 -11.94
N VAL A 78 -3.90 2.79 -11.00
CA VAL A 78 -3.60 4.23 -10.96
C VAL A 78 -3.32 4.66 -9.53
N SER A 79 -2.43 5.64 -9.36
CA SER A 79 -2.18 6.24 -8.04
C SER A 79 -3.45 6.92 -7.52
N ALA A 80 -3.77 6.67 -6.25
CA ALA A 80 -4.94 7.19 -5.59
C ALA A 80 -4.61 7.74 -4.20
N ASN A 81 -5.32 8.79 -3.80
CA ASN A 81 -5.24 9.35 -2.44
C ASN A 81 -6.37 8.73 -1.60
N CYS A 82 -6.13 7.53 -1.08
CA CYS A 82 -7.09 6.84 -0.22
C CYS A 82 -7.10 7.47 1.18
N PRO A 83 -8.26 7.55 1.87
CA PRO A 83 -8.29 7.85 3.30
C PRO A 83 -7.49 6.81 4.09
N GLU A 84 -6.69 7.25 5.04
CA GLU A 84 -5.86 6.37 5.87
C GLU A 84 -6.23 6.59 7.33
N HIS A 85 -6.56 5.49 8.02
CA HIS A 85 -6.74 5.46 9.47
C HIS A 85 -5.55 4.70 10.03
N ARG A 86 -4.64 5.41 10.71
CA ARG A 86 -3.33 4.88 11.13
C ARG A 86 -3.26 4.63 12.63
N THR A 87 -4.20 5.17 13.39
CA THR A 87 -4.23 5.00 14.84
C THR A 87 -5.40 4.16 15.28
N GLU A 88 -5.20 3.36 16.33
CA GLU A 88 -6.25 2.54 16.94
C GLU A 88 -7.37 3.41 17.51
N ALA A 89 -7.05 4.63 17.95
CA ALA A 89 -8.02 5.64 18.38
C ALA A 89 -8.99 6.06 17.26
N GLU A 90 -8.52 6.21 16.02
CA GLU A 90 -9.37 6.55 14.86
C GLU A 90 -10.32 5.40 14.45
N LEU A 91 -10.01 4.16 14.86
CA LEU A 91 -10.86 2.99 14.60
C LEU A 91 -12.00 2.88 15.62
N GLN A 92 -11.77 3.34 16.86
CA GLN A 92 -12.77 3.31 17.95
C GLN A 92 -13.85 4.40 17.81
N GLU A 93 -13.53 5.55 17.22
CA GLU A 93 -14.48 6.68 17.06
C GLU A 93 -15.66 6.39 16.10
N LYS A 94 -15.59 5.34 15.28
CA LYS A 94 -16.64 5.01 14.29
C LYS A 94 -17.77 4.11 14.80
N ASP A 95 -17.61 3.48 15.96
CA ASP A 95 -18.63 2.56 16.54
C ASP A 95 -19.65 3.28 17.44
N GLU A 96 -19.52 4.60 17.67
CA GLU A 96 -20.39 5.37 18.58
C GLU A 96 -21.37 6.34 17.88
N LEU A 97 -21.57 6.27 16.57
CA LEU A 97 -22.63 7.05 15.90
C LEU A 97 -24.02 6.38 16.10
N PRO A 98 -24.96 6.98 16.85
CA PRO A 98 -26.30 6.45 16.98
C PRO A 98 -27.08 6.72 15.68
N LEU A 99 -27.84 5.71 15.23
CA LEU A 99 -28.90 5.82 14.23
C LEU A 99 -29.93 6.90 14.61
#